data_AF-A0A7G1I062-F1
#
_entry.id   AF-A0A7G1I062-F1
#
_cell.length_a   1.000
_cell.length_b   1.000
_cell.length_c   1.000
_cell.angle_alpha   90.00
_cell.angle_beta   90.00
_cell.angle_gamma   90.00
#
_symmetry.space_group_name_H-M   'P 1'
#
loop_
_entity.id
_entity.type
_entity.pdbx_description
1 polymer ?
#
loop_
_entity_poly.entity_id
_entity_poly.type
_entity_poly.pdbx_seq_one_letter_code
_entity_poly.pdbx_strand_id
1 'polypeptide(L)'
;MVKISLITIYLILCCISCNTTKHKEISHNTELCMNTSTILPESVHFSARFKMLWNDLSKETKHFENIDSYIPSKDIINKHHIKLQNGEYIFKGYLHTTPLFDKHGLEKSGIQITSYNDSLNVFSCPLNKIVIIANYPEITSIETSRPIFKR
;
A
#
# COMPACT_ATOMS: atom_id res chain seq x y z
N MET A 1 46.52 24.80 -47.26
CA MET A 1 47.63 24.83 -46.29
C MET A 1 47.74 26.22 -45.69
N VAL A 2 47.30 26.43 -44.45
CA VAL A 2 47.84 27.47 -43.57
C VAL A 2 47.76 26.92 -42.15
N LYS A 3 48.92 26.56 -41.60
CA LYS A 3 49.14 26.34 -40.16
C LYS A 3 49.37 27.70 -39.55
N ILE A 4 48.52 28.15 -38.62
CA ILE A 4 48.91 29.19 -37.67
C ILE A 4 48.65 28.68 -36.25
N SER A 5 49.71 28.85 -35.48
CA SER A 5 50.09 28.14 -34.28
C SER A 5 49.42 28.70 -33.04
N LEU A 6 49.38 27.82 -32.03
CA LEU A 6 49.15 28.12 -30.62
C LEU A 6 49.86 29.38 -30.13
N ILE A 7 49.32 29.94 -29.04
CA ILE A 7 49.88 30.97 -28.15
C ILE A 7 49.35 32.38 -28.45
N THR A 8 48.10 32.65 -28.05
CA THR A 8 47.70 33.91 -27.40
C THR A 8 46.20 33.81 -27.10
N ILE A 9 45.88 33.55 -25.84
CA ILE A 9 44.75 34.04 -25.02
C ILE A 9 44.73 33.11 -23.79
N TYR A 10 45.87 33.15 -23.10
CA TYR A 10 45.92 32.93 -21.67
C TYR A 10 45.40 34.25 -21.07
N LEU A 11 44.51 34.18 -20.09
CA LEU A 11 43.87 35.31 -19.39
C LEU A 11 42.69 36.01 -20.08
N ILE A 12 41.53 35.35 -20.10
CA ILE A 12 40.25 35.96 -19.65
C ILE A 12 39.52 34.85 -18.87
N LEU A 13 39.80 34.75 -17.57
CA LEU A 13 39.01 35.29 -16.47
C LEU A 13 37.87 34.35 -16.07
N CYS A 14 37.95 33.98 -14.79
CA CYS A 14 37.14 33.03 -14.06
C CYS A 14 35.63 33.34 -14.07
N CYS A 15 34.89 32.27 -13.76
CA CYS A 15 33.52 32.25 -13.27
C CYS A 15 32.44 32.55 -14.33
N ILE A 16 31.79 31.50 -14.84
CA ILE A 16 30.41 31.15 -14.49
C ILE A 16 30.25 29.63 -14.73
N SER A 17 29.84 28.96 -13.67
CA SER A 17 29.48 27.56 -13.52
C SER A 17 28.51 27.01 -14.57
N CYS A 18 28.65 25.71 -14.83
CA CYS A 18 27.77 24.81 -15.58
C CYS A 18 26.29 25.23 -15.63
N ASN A 19 25.82 25.72 -16.77
CA ASN A 19 24.42 25.62 -17.15
C ASN A 19 24.19 24.27 -17.83
N THR A 20 24.03 23.22 -17.02
CA THR A 20 23.13 22.12 -17.40
C THR A 20 21.86 22.34 -16.62
N THR A 21 20.85 22.92 -17.26
CA THR A 21 19.46 22.80 -16.84
C THR A 21 19.12 21.31 -16.90
N LYS A 22 19.44 20.58 -15.83
CA LYS A 22 18.74 19.34 -15.52
C LYS A 22 17.33 19.78 -15.18
N HIS A 23 16.46 19.78 -16.19
CA HIS A 23 15.04 19.66 -15.96
C HIS A 23 14.89 18.36 -15.20
N LYS A 24 14.85 18.47 -13.87
CA LYS A 24 14.49 17.37 -12.99
C LYS A 24 13.02 17.18 -13.30
N GLU A 25 12.72 16.35 -14.29
CA GLU A 25 11.43 15.68 -14.32
C GLU A 25 11.32 15.05 -12.95
N ILE A 26 10.47 15.67 -12.13
CA ILE A 26 9.96 15.06 -10.92
C ILE A 26 9.17 13.89 -11.47
N SER A 27 9.84 12.75 -11.66
CA SER A 27 9.12 11.50 -11.78
C SER A 27 8.30 11.44 -10.50
N HIS A 28 6.99 11.58 -10.61
CA HIS A 28 6.04 11.09 -9.63
C HIS A 28 6.13 9.55 -9.62
N ASN A 29 7.32 9.03 -9.33
CA ASN A 29 7.44 7.79 -8.61
C ASN A 29 7.13 8.18 -7.17
N THR A 30 5.84 8.37 -6.93
CA THR A 30 5.27 8.17 -5.61
C THR A 30 5.51 6.69 -5.33
N GLU A 31 6.74 6.34 -4.95
CA GLU A 31 6.91 5.28 -3.97
C GLU A 31 5.97 5.70 -2.86
N LEU A 32 4.85 5.00 -2.79
CA LEU A 32 3.90 5.09 -1.71
C LEU A 32 4.70 4.63 -0.48
N CYS A 33 5.51 5.52 0.08
CA CYS A 33 6.03 5.45 1.43
C CYS A 33 4.80 5.65 2.32
N MET A 34 3.91 4.66 2.28
CA MET A 34 3.00 4.39 3.38
C MET A 34 3.93 4.11 4.55
N ASN A 35 4.15 5.14 5.36
CA ASN A 35 4.51 4.94 6.75
C ASN A 35 3.38 4.07 7.30
N THR A 36 3.57 2.74 7.28
CA THR A 36 2.58 1.74 7.65
C THR A 36 2.37 1.86 9.14
N SER A 37 1.55 2.83 9.54
CA SER A 37 1.14 3.03 10.90
C SER A 37 0.45 1.77 11.40
N THR A 38 0.92 1.26 12.53
CA THR A 38 0.33 0.13 13.25
C THR A 38 -0.91 0.54 14.05
N ILE A 39 -1.29 1.81 13.95
CA ILE A 39 -2.50 2.42 14.50
C ILE A 39 -3.52 2.56 13.38
N LEU A 40 -4.76 2.12 13.66
CA LEU A 40 -5.88 2.29 12.73
C LEU A 40 -6.18 3.79 12.50
N PRO A 41 -6.30 4.25 11.25
CA PRO A 41 -6.58 5.65 10.96
C PRO A 41 -7.99 6.06 11.44
N GLU A 42 -8.10 7.23 12.08
CA GLU A 42 -9.38 7.75 12.60
C GLU A 42 -10.38 8.13 11.50
N SER A 43 -9.88 8.42 10.28
CA SER A 43 -10.69 8.77 9.11
C SER A 43 -11.45 7.59 8.51
N VAL A 44 -11.14 6.35 8.93
CA VAL A 44 -11.74 5.13 8.38
C VAL A 44 -12.61 4.45 9.43
N HIS A 45 -13.85 4.14 9.03
CA HIS A 45 -14.73 3.35 9.87
C HIS A 45 -14.39 1.85 9.76
N PHE A 46 -14.02 1.23 10.89
CA PHE A 46 -13.75 -0.21 10.92
C PHE A 46 -14.85 -0.96 11.66
N SER A 47 -15.36 -2.04 11.06
CA SER A 47 -16.29 -2.93 11.75
C SER A 47 -15.64 -3.55 12.99
N ALA A 48 -16.45 -3.90 14.00
CA ALA A 48 -15.96 -4.53 15.22
C ALA A 48 -15.12 -5.79 14.94
N ARG A 49 -15.51 -6.59 13.93
CA ARG A 49 -14.77 -7.79 13.52
C ARG A 49 -13.41 -7.45 12.90
N PHE A 50 -13.33 -6.39 12.08
CA PHE A 50 -12.04 -5.93 11.57
C PHE A 50 -11.12 -5.49 12.70
N LYS A 51 -11.63 -4.70 13.67
CA LYS A 51 -10.86 -4.26 14.84
C LYS A 51 -10.37 -5.45 15.69
N MET A 52 -11.18 -6.49 15.83
CA MET A 52 -10.77 -7.73 16.50
C MET A 52 -9.65 -8.44 15.75
N LEU A 53 -9.75 -8.59 14.42
CA LEU A 53 -8.70 -9.17 13.59
C LEU A 53 -7.40 -8.37 13.73
N TRP A 54 -7.48 -7.04 13.61
CA TRP A 54 -6.34 -6.15 13.78
C TRP A 54 -5.62 -6.37 15.11
N ASN A 55 -6.38 -6.39 16.21
CA ASN A 55 -5.82 -6.55 17.56
C ASN A 55 -5.19 -7.93 17.77
N ASP A 56 -5.81 -8.99 17.24
CA ASP A 56 -5.26 -10.34 17.38
C ASP A 56 -3.98 -10.50 16.55
N LEU A 57 -3.97 -9.95 15.32
CA LEU A 57 -2.76 -9.93 14.49
C LEU A 57 -1.65 -9.12 15.13
N SER A 58 -1.96 -7.93 15.67
CA SER A 58 -0.98 -7.10 16.36
C SER A 58 -0.27 -7.87 17.48
N LYS A 59 -0.97 -8.76 18.20
CA LYS A 59 -0.37 -9.60 19.24
C LYS A 59 0.54 -10.69 18.67
N GLU A 60 0.09 -11.44 17.67
CA GLU A 60 0.90 -12.53 17.10
C GLU A 60 2.10 -12.01 16.28
N THR A 61 2.01 -10.80 15.77
CA THR A 61 3.00 -10.23 14.85
C THR A 61 3.98 -9.25 15.48
N LYS A 62 3.99 -9.15 16.82
CA LYS A 62 4.76 -8.12 17.56
C LYS A 62 4.49 -6.72 17.00
N HIS A 63 3.23 -6.33 17.01
CA HIS A 63 2.75 -5.06 16.45
C HIS A 63 3.10 -4.89 14.96
N PHE A 64 2.86 -5.93 14.16
CA PHE A 64 3.08 -5.97 12.72
C PHE A 64 4.56 -5.92 12.26
N GLU A 65 5.53 -6.01 13.18
CA GLU A 65 6.96 -6.06 12.83
C GLU A 65 7.33 -7.22 11.90
N ASN A 66 6.66 -8.37 12.02
CA ASN A 66 6.94 -9.56 11.22
C ASN A 66 5.84 -9.89 10.18
N ILE A 67 4.93 -8.94 9.91
CA ILE A 67 3.70 -9.17 9.14
C ILE A 67 3.94 -9.77 7.76
N ASP A 68 5.01 -9.36 7.06
CA ASP A 68 5.31 -9.84 5.71
C ASP A 68 5.64 -11.34 5.64
N SER A 69 6.23 -11.89 6.71
CA SER A 69 6.63 -13.30 6.83
C SER A 69 5.69 -14.13 7.71
N TYR A 70 4.62 -13.52 8.19
CA TYR A 70 3.77 -14.08 9.21
C TYR A 70 2.91 -15.24 8.69
N ILE A 71 2.91 -16.33 9.45
CA ILE A 71 2.02 -17.49 9.27
C ILE A 71 1.03 -17.50 10.45
N PRO A 72 -0.28 -17.39 10.20
CA PRO A 72 -1.26 -17.29 11.27
C PRO A 72 -1.43 -18.58 12.06
N SER A 73 -1.65 -18.45 13.36
CA SER A 73 -2.02 -19.57 14.22
C SER A 73 -3.37 -20.18 13.81
N LYS A 74 -3.62 -21.42 14.26
CA LYS A 74 -4.94 -22.06 14.08
C LYS A 74 -6.06 -21.24 14.71
N ASP A 75 -5.78 -20.54 15.80
CA ASP A 75 -6.76 -19.71 16.49
C ASP A 75 -7.17 -18.51 15.64
N ILE A 76 -6.21 -17.81 15.02
CA ILE A 76 -6.48 -16.72 14.07
C ILE A 76 -7.28 -17.23 12.88
N ILE A 77 -6.85 -18.37 12.31
CA ILE A 77 -7.49 -18.97 11.15
C ILE A 77 -8.97 -19.27 11.46
N ASN A 78 -9.24 -19.93 12.58
CA ASN A 78 -10.59 -20.34 12.96
C ASN A 78 -11.47 -19.15 13.37
N LYS A 79 -10.94 -18.25 14.21
CA LYS A 79 -11.68 -17.10 14.76
C LYS A 79 -12.11 -16.12 13.68
N HIS A 80 -11.24 -15.89 12.70
CA HIS A 80 -11.45 -14.90 11.64
C HIS A 80 -11.81 -15.50 10.28
N HIS A 81 -11.97 -16.82 10.21
CA HIS A 81 -12.31 -17.56 8.99
C HIS A 81 -11.35 -17.28 7.84
N ILE A 82 -10.05 -17.22 8.16
CA ILE A 82 -8.99 -17.02 7.19
C ILE A 82 -8.89 -18.27 6.32
N LYS A 83 -8.77 -18.09 5.00
CA LYS A 83 -8.67 -19.19 4.05
C LYS A 83 -7.29 -19.25 3.45
N LEU A 84 -6.67 -20.43 3.41
CA LEU A 84 -5.49 -20.65 2.60
C LEU A 84 -5.92 -20.79 1.14
N GLN A 85 -5.52 -19.85 0.29
CA GLN A 85 -5.79 -19.85 -1.16
C GLN A 85 -4.49 -19.56 -1.89
N ASN A 86 -4.07 -20.44 -2.81
CA ASN A 86 -2.85 -20.26 -3.60
C ASN A 86 -1.58 -19.99 -2.77
N GLY A 87 -1.47 -20.61 -1.59
CA GLY A 87 -0.33 -20.41 -0.68
C GLY A 87 -0.41 -19.17 0.22
N GLU A 88 -1.46 -18.36 0.08
CA GLU A 88 -1.67 -17.16 0.89
C GLU A 88 -2.85 -17.30 1.86
N TYR A 89 -2.72 -16.72 3.04
CA TYR A 89 -3.79 -16.63 4.02
C TYR A 89 -4.66 -15.42 3.71
N ILE A 90 -5.90 -15.66 3.29
CA ILE A 90 -6.80 -14.64 2.75
C ILE A 90 -7.93 -14.33 3.73
N PHE A 91 -8.20 -13.03 3.93
CA PHE A 91 -9.43 -12.53 4.53
C PHE A 91 -10.23 -11.70 3.51
N LYS A 92 -11.56 -11.70 3.68
CA LYS A 92 -12.48 -11.05 2.73
C LYS A 92 -13.47 -10.14 3.44
N GLY A 93 -13.95 -9.15 2.72
CA GLY A 93 -14.88 -8.18 3.24
C GLY A 93 -15.36 -7.19 2.20
N TYR A 94 -15.88 -6.08 2.70
CA TYR A 94 -16.41 -4.98 1.91
C TYR A 94 -15.65 -3.69 2.23
N LEU A 95 -15.49 -2.85 1.22
CA LEU A 95 -14.98 -1.49 1.34
C LEU A 95 -16.07 -0.51 0.93
N HIS A 96 -16.25 0.54 1.72
CA HIS A 96 -16.80 1.77 1.21
C HIS A 96 -15.68 2.71 0.79
N THR A 97 -15.82 3.35 -0.36
CA THR A 97 -14.78 4.16 -0.97
C THR A 97 -15.32 5.52 -1.42
N THR A 98 -14.44 6.50 -1.55
CA THR A 98 -14.75 7.79 -2.19
C THR A 98 -14.76 7.64 -3.73
N PRO A 99 -15.30 8.63 -4.47
CA PRO A 99 -15.26 8.63 -5.93
C PRO A 99 -13.85 8.66 -6.55
N LEU A 100 -12.82 8.98 -5.77
CA LEU A 100 -11.43 9.06 -6.22
C LEU A 100 -10.64 7.75 -6.06
N PHE A 101 -11.30 6.68 -5.62
CA PHE A 101 -10.66 5.43 -5.26
C PHE A 101 -9.87 4.79 -6.40
N ASP A 102 -8.55 4.70 -6.22
CA ASP A 102 -7.67 3.97 -7.12
C ASP A 102 -7.69 2.46 -6.80
N LYS A 103 -8.62 1.75 -7.45
CA LYS A 103 -8.70 0.29 -7.40
C LYS A 103 -7.38 -0.39 -7.80
N HIS A 104 -6.71 0.12 -8.83
CA HIS A 104 -5.55 -0.55 -9.43
C HIS A 104 -4.32 -0.50 -8.53
N GLY A 105 -4.17 0.53 -7.70
CA GLY A 105 -3.09 0.58 -6.71
C GLY A 105 -3.18 -0.53 -5.66
N LEU A 106 -4.37 -0.89 -5.19
CA LEU A 106 -4.56 -2.06 -4.32
C LEU A 106 -4.29 -3.38 -5.04
N GLU A 107 -4.75 -3.51 -6.28
CA GLU A 107 -4.54 -4.74 -7.07
C GLU A 107 -3.06 -5.02 -7.34
N LYS A 108 -2.24 -3.97 -7.55
CA LYS A 108 -0.78 -4.10 -7.64
C LYS A 108 -0.14 -4.65 -6.36
N SER A 109 -0.80 -4.50 -5.21
CA SER A 109 -0.35 -5.03 -3.92
C SER A 109 -0.82 -6.47 -3.66
N GLY A 110 -1.45 -7.11 -4.65
CA GLY A 110 -2.00 -8.47 -4.53
C GLY A 110 -3.41 -8.53 -3.94
N ILE A 111 -4.05 -7.38 -3.68
CA ILE A 111 -5.39 -7.31 -3.10
C ILE A 111 -6.42 -7.31 -4.24
N GLN A 112 -7.26 -8.34 -4.30
CA GLN A 112 -8.27 -8.43 -5.35
C GLN A 112 -9.50 -7.61 -4.96
N ILE A 113 -9.98 -6.77 -5.90
CA ILE A 113 -11.13 -5.89 -5.69
C ILE A 113 -12.19 -6.14 -6.77
N THR A 114 -13.42 -6.42 -6.35
CA THR A 114 -14.60 -6.51 -7.21
C THR A 114 -15.59 -5.41 -6.86
N SER A 115 -15.82 -4.48 -7.79
CA SER A 115 -16.74 -3.37 -7.58
C SER A 115 -18.18 -3.84 -7.78
N TYR A 116 -19.04 -3.53 -6.80
CA TYR A 116 -20.48 -3.79 -6.89
C TYR A 116 -21.24 -2.55 -7.37
N ASN A 117 -20.81 -1.37 -6.91
CA ASN A 117 -21.23 -0.06 -7.42
C ASN A 117 -20.10 0.95 -7.19
N ASP A 118 -20.35 2.22 -7.49
CA ASP A 118 -19.37 3.32 -7.46
C ASP A 118 -18.68 3.52 -6.10
N SER A 119 -19.32 3.09 -5.00
CA SER A 119 -18.80 3.28 -3.63
C SER A 119 -18.60 2.00 -2.85
N LEU A 120 -19.16 0.87 -3.31
CA LEU A 120 -19.12 -0.41 -2.59
C LEU A 120 -18.31 -1.43 -3.38
N ASN A 121 -17.27 -1.94 -2.74
CA ASN A 121 -16.37 -2.94 -3.30
C ASN A 121 -16.30 -4.15 -2.39
N VAL A 122 -16.09 -5.33 -2.97
CA VAL A 122 -15.72 -6.56 -2.27
C VAL A 122 -14.22 -6.74 -2.41
N PHE A 123 -13.53 -7.04 -1.31
CA PHE A 123 -12.10 -7.31 -1.34
C PHE A 123 -11.77 -8.75 -0.94
N SER A 124 -10.66 -9.24 -1.47
CA SER A 124 -9.97 -10.45 -1.05
C SER A 124 -8.51 -10.09 -0.83
N CYS A 125 -8.08 -10.05 0.43
CA CYS A 125 -6.79 -9.48 0.85
C CYS A 125 -5.92 -10.55 1.50
N PRO A 126 -4.67 -10.72 1.07
CA PRO A 126 -3.67 -11.46 1.82
C PRO A 126 -3.49 -10.84 3.22
N LEU A 127 -3.42 -11.69 4.24
CA LEU A 127 -3.38 -11.27 5.64
C LEU A 127 -2.17 -10.39 5.95
N ASN A 128 -1.05 -10.65 5.29
CA ASN A 128 0.17 -9.85 5.40
C ASN A 128 0.06 -8.45 4.76
N LYS A 129 -1.02 -8.17 4.00
CA LYS A 129 -1.30 -6.86 3.40
C LYS A 129 -2.40 -6.09 4.14
N ILE A 130 -2.80 -6.54 5.33
CA ILE A 130 -3.84 -5.89 6.15
C ILE A 130 -3.53 -4.42 6.47
N VAL A 131 -2.26 -4.08 6.70
CA VAL A 131 -1.87 -2.70 7.02
C VAL A 131 -2.01 -1.78 5.79
N ILE A 132 -1.73 -2.32 4.60
CA ILE A 132 -1.91 -1.57 3.33
C ILE A 132 -3.38 -1.24 3.13
N ILE A 133 -4.28 -2.23 3.21
CA ILE A 133 -5.71 -2.00 3.00
C ILE A 133 -6.31 -1.12 4.10
N ALA A 134 -5.83 -1.20 5.35
CA ALA A 134 -6.34 -0.37 6.44
C ALA A 134 -5.99 1.12 6.30
N ASN A 135 -4.86 1.42 5.65
CA ASN A 135 -4.34 2.78 5.46
C ASN A 135 -4.52 3.28 4.03
N TYR A 136 -5.21 2.52 3.17
CA TYR A 136 -5.33 2.90 1.76
C TYR A 136 -6.13 4.19 1.63
N PRO A 137 -5.62 5.19 0.90
CA PRO A 137 -6.35 6.41 0.62
C PRO A 137 -7.71 6.11 -0.02
N GLU A 138 -8.65 7.04 0.12
CA GLU A 138 -10.01 6.92 -0.42
C GLU A 138 -10.88 5.76 0.12
N ILE A 139 -10.39 4.90 1.00
CA ILE A 139 -11.25 3.99 1.78
C ILE A 139 -11.86 4.76 2.95
N THR A 140 -13.18 4.64 3.12
CA THR A 140 -13.94 5.29 4.19
C THR A 140 -14.51 4.29 5.19
N SER A 141 -14.71 3.03 4.80
CA SER A 141 -15.13 1.95 5.71
C SER A 141 -14.57 0.60 5.29
N ILE A 142 -14.24 -0.24 6.27
CA ILE A 142 -13.86 -1.65 6.07
C ILE A 142 -14.73 -2.56 6.94
N GLU A 143 -15.37 -3.54 6.30
CA GLU A 143 -16.16 -4.56 6.97
C GLU A 143 -15.68 -5.97 6.63
N THR A 144 -15.22 -6.74 7.60
CA THR A 144 -14.92 -8.16 7.35
C THR A 144 -16.20 -8.99 7.21
N SER A 145 -16.17 -9.93 6.27
CA SER A 145 -17.29 -10.81 5.98
C SER A 145 -17.68 -11.65 7.20
N ARG A 146 -18.99 -11.90 7.34
CA ARG A 146 -19.51 -12.81 8.36
C ARG A 146 -19.38 -14.25 7.86
N PRO A 147 -19.08 -15.22 8.75
CA PRO A 147 -19.30 -16.61 8.41
C PRO A 147 -20.78 -16.81 8.07
N ILE A 148 -21.04 -17.29 6.86
CA ILE A 148 -22.36 -17.78 6.50
C ILE A 148 -22.44 -19.20 7.08
N PHE A 149 -23.06 -19.33 8.24
CA PHE A 149 -23.45 -20.64 8.75
C PHE A 149 -24.56 -21.15 7.82
N LYS A 150 -24.24 -22.14 6.99
CA LYS A 150 -25.29 -22.95 6.37
C LYS A 150 -26.00 -23.67 7.51
N ARG A 151 -27.27 -23.31 7.74
CA ARG A 151 -28.18 -24.12 8.57
C ARG A 151 -28.54 -25.39 7.83
#